data_AF-A0A7C1ZPM7-F1
#
_entry.id   AF-A0A7C1ZPM7-F1
#
_cell.length_a   1.000
_cell.length_b   1.000
_cell.length_c   1.000
_cell.angle_alpha   90.00
_cell.angle_beta   90.00
_cell.angle_gamma   90.00
#
_symmetry.space_group_name_H-M   'P 1'
#
loop_
_entity.id
_entity.type
_entity.pdbx_description
1 polymer ?
#
loop_
_entity_poly.entity_id
_entity_poly.type
_entity_poly.pdbx_seq_one_letter_code
_entity_poly.pdbx_strand_id
1 'polypeptide(L)'
;MIGGAPSMTVSKHSSFDGFERFLQTMKVDLDFLLSDLFAQVLCEFYLNPRYLRGSDFLMRFSQGRWAEDILMRTINATDDLHAVPYGPSSVAPSDPLEMERYFERFDKAGTVGKQPDLLVLPRDDYEAIRPQLDEIGLANLPFTPEAELDFLRSRAIIAVEVENSLWVAHEMPDYGKGVALIELAVKPRRFRKPEKIARWETWVENVQRFCSQSEARERLKGFLETAKVPTVIIKDEDLVPLTDWETTYNVPIFIFHVFYDEAYYISLQDACELIEGGIILPTEQTFYAPGGPTTHKLIYKIWYTLAQPLGTMTHEPEMSAKFVKDKNGHILPYVHFSGGQMALSAEILAELRSRL
;
A
#
# COMPACT_ATOMS: atom_id res chain seq x y z
N MET A 1 5.40 12.27 74.85
CA MET A 1 5.46 13.74 74.66
C MET A 1 6.73 14.04 73.87
N ILE A 2 6.59 14.20 72.54
CA ILE A 2 6.59 15.47 71.78
C ILE A 2 8.02 15.90 71.38
N GLY A 3 8.24 16.01 70.06
CA GLY A 3 9.41 16.60 69.40
C GLY A 3 10.19 15.56 68.57
N GLY A 4 9.82 15.19 67.34
CA GLY A 4 9.22 16.01 66.29
C GLY A 4 10.29 16.76 65.48
N ALA A 5 11.30 16.07 64.96
CA ALA A 5 12.26 16.63 64.01
C ALA A 5 11.84 16.27 62.57
N PRO A 6 11.89 17.21 61.61
CA PRO A 6 11.33 17.02 60.28
C PRO A 6 12.15 16.03 59.46
N SER A 7 11.45 15.04 58.91
CA SER A 7 11.90 14.19 57.81
C SER A 7 12.40 15.06 56.65
N MET A 8 13.71 15.07 56.40
CA MET A 8 14.24 15.47 55.10
C MET A 8 13.85 14.38 54.08
N THR A 9 12.72 14.60 53.41
CA THR A 9 12.42 13.97 52.13
C THR A 9 13.50 14.42 51.14
N VAL A 10 14.51 13.59 50.96
CA VAL A 10 15.34 13.63 49.76
C VAL A 10 14.40 13.30 48.61
N SER A 11 13.86 14.34 47.98
CA SER A 11 13.28 14.26 46.66
C SER A 11 14.33 13.62 45.75
N LYS A 12 14.09 12.36 45.37
CA LYS A 12 14.63 11.81 44.12
C LYS A 12 13.99 12.63 43.01
N HIS A 13 14.56 13.79 42.72
CA HIS A 13 14.40 14.35 41.39
C HIS A 13 15.14 13.41 40.46
N SER A 14 14.34 12.58 39.78
CA SER A 14 14.75 11.87 38.59
C SER A 14 15.56 12.82 37.73
N SER A 15 16.78 12.44 37.40
CA SER A 15 17.47 13.02 36.27
C SER A 15 16.58 12.78 35.06
N PHE A 16 15.80 13.78 34.69
CA PHE A 16 15.23 13.81 33.36
C PHE A 16 16.42 13.79 32.40
N ASP A 17 16.45 12.75 31.57
CA ASP A 17 17.42 12.60 30.50
C ASP A 17 17.43 13.89 29.68
N GLY A 18 18.60 14.37 29.27
CA GLY A 18 18.73 15.66 28.57
C GLY A 18 17.83 15.74 27.33
N PHE A 19 17.50 14.58 26.77
CA PHE A 19 16.57 14.38 25.66
C PHE A 19 15.10 14.69 26.00
N GLU A 20 14.60 14.27 27.16
CA GLU A 20 13.21 14.55 27.57
C GLU A 20 12.99 16.05 27.84
N ARG A 21 14.03 16.73 28.35
CA ARG A 21 13.99 18.19 28.52
C ARG A 21 13.99 18.94 27.18
N PHE A 22 14.65 18.38 26.16
CA PHE A 22 14.66 18.92 24.81
C PHE A 22 13.27 18.83 24.16
N LEU A 23 12.56 17.72 24.33
CA LEU A 23 11.21 17.51 23.79
C LEU A 23 10.13 18.40 24.41
N GLN A 24 10.37 18.95 25.60
CA GLN A 24 9.46 19.87 26.30
C GLN A 24 9.77 21.36 26.03
N THR A 25 10.72 21.65 25.14
CA THR A 25 11.12 23.03 24.81
C THR A 25 10.07 23.68 23.91
N MET A 26 9.50 24.80 24.36
CA MET A 26 8.51 25.54 23.58
C MET A 26 9.16 26.24 22.38
N LYS A 27 8.39 26.48 21.31
CA LYS A 27 8.87 27.13 20.07
C LYS A 27 9.68 28.41 20.31
N VAL A 28 9.31 29.19 21.32
CA VAL A 28 9.99 30.45 21.70
C VAL A 28 11.39 30.23 22.30
N ASP A 29 11.63 29.09 22.95
CA ASP A 29 12.92 28.75 23.55
C ASP A 29 13.88 28.14 22.52
N LEU A 30 13.35 27.47 21.49
CA LEU A 30 14.13 26.97 20.34
C LEU A 30 14.69 28.10 19.47
N ASP A 31 13.92 29.17 19.26
CA ASP A 31 14.37 30.37 18.54
C ASP A 31 15.53 31.09 19.28
N PHE A 32 15.58 30.99 20.61
CA PHE A 32 16.64 31.60 21.43
C PHE A 32 17.91 30.74 21.51
N LEU A 33 17.78 29.41 21.54
CA LEU A 33 18.91 28.46 21.65
C LEU A 33 19.64 28.21 20.32
N LEU A 34 18.97 28.43 19.19
CA LEU A 34 19.47 28.08 17.85
C LEU A 34 19.54 29.28 16.91
N SER A 35 19.80 30.47 17.45
CA SER A 35 19.83 31.68 16.64
C SER A 35 20.93 31.60 15.58
N ASP A 36 20.47 31.74 14.33
CA ASP A 36 21.19 32.08 13.11
C ASP A 36 22.10 31.04 12.41
N LEU A 37 22.10 29.76 12.81
CA LEU A 37 22.76 28.70 11.99
C LEU A 37 21.99 27.40 11.78
N PHE A 38 20.91 27.13 12.55
CA PHE A 38 20.20 25.86 12.47
C PHE A 38 18.98 25.85 11.52
N ALA A 39 18.51 27.04 11.13
CA ALA A 39 17.10 27.21 10.73
C ALA A 39 16.73 26.88 9.27
N GLN A 40 17.65 26.59 8.36
CA GLN A 40 17.29 26.32 6.96
C GLN A 40 17.87 25.03 6.38
N VAL A 41 19.15 24.75 6.56
CA VAL A 41 19.79 23.64 5.85
C VAL A 41 19.57 22.27 6.53
N LEU A 42 19.48 22.24 7.85
CA LEU A 42 19.31 21.00 8.63
C LEU A 42 17.85 20.59 8.81
N CYS A 43 16.91 21.54 8.85
CA CYS A 43 15.48 21.23 8.85
C CYS A 43 15.05 20.52 7.56
N GLU A 44 15.57 20.93 6.39
CA GLU A 44 15.35 20.21 5.13
C GLU A 44 15.89 18.77 5.16
N PHE A 45 17.02 18.53 5.85
CA PHE A 45 17.70 17.23 5.84
C PHE A 45 17.12 16.24 6.87
N TYR A 46 16.79 16.70 8.08
CA TYR A 46 16.37 15.82 9.19
C TYR A 46 14.86 15.68 9.36
N LEU A 47 14.03 16.56 8.78
CA LEU A 47 12.58 16.56 9.02
C LEU A 47 11.76 15.97 7.88
N ASN A 48 12.36 15.57 6.76
CA ASN A 48 11.61 14.88 5.70
C ASN A 48 11.58 13.36 5.98
N PRO A 49 10.41 12.77 6.34
CA PRO A 49 10.31 11.34 6.61
C PRO A 49 10.69 10.46 5.42
N ARG A 50 10.67 11.00 4.18
CA ARG A 50 11.06 10.26 2.97
C ARG A 50 12.57 10.07 2.85
N TYR A 51 13.38 11.05 3.27
CA TYR A 51 14.84 10.87 3.39
C TYR A 51 15.24 10.04 4.60
N LEU A 52 14.49 10.17 5.72
CA LEU A 52 14.71 9.35 6.91
C LEU A 52 14.50 7.84 6.65
N ARG A 53 13.71 7.48 5.64
CA ARG A 53 13.53 6.07 5.22
C ARG A 53 14.65 5.56 4.31
N GLY A 54 15.55 6.42 3.84
CA GLY A 54 16.77 6.05 3.11
C GLY A 54 16.52 5.30 1.79
N SER A 55 17.51 4.49 1.40
CA SER A 55 17.49 3.67 0.18
C SER A 55 16.29 2.72 0.08
N ASP A 56 15.76 2.28 1.21
CA ASP A 56 14.61 1.36 1.29
C ASP A 56 13.32 2.01 0.78
N PHE A 57 13.11 3.30 1.03
CA PHE A 57 11.98 4.04 0.44
C PHE A 57 12.11 4.15 -1.08
N LEU A 58 13.28 4.58 -1.57
CA LEU A 58 13.53 4.72 -3.02
C LEU A 58 13.34 3.40 -3.75
N MET A 59 13.83 2.31 -3.13
CA MET A 59 13.66 0.97 -3.65
C MET A 59 12.16 0.57 -3.70
N ARG A 60 11.41 0.72 -2.60
CA ARG A 60 9.96 0.38 -2.60
C ARG A 60 9.15 1.24 -3.55
N PHE A 61 9.44 2.54 -3.62
CA PHE A 61 8.81 3.44 -4.55
C PHE A 61 9.10 3.03 -6.00
N SER A 62 10.37 2.76 -6.33
CA SER A 62 10.75 2.30 -7.67
C SER A 62 10.06 0.98 -8.05
N GLN A 63 9.79 0.10 -7.08
CA GLN A 63 9.07 -1.15 -7.32
C GLN A 63 7.58 -0.92 -7.58
N GLY A 64 6.93 -0.06 -6.78
CA GLY A 64 5.54 0.31 -6.99
C GLY A 64 5.33 0.91 -8.38
N ARG A 65 6.19 1.86 -8.77
CA ARG A 65 6.16 2.47 -10.12
C ARG A 65 6.35 1.46 -11.23
N TRP A 66 7.23 0.48 -11.05
CA TRP A 66 7.42 -0.60 -12.02
C TRP A 66 6.17 -1.49 -12.14
N ALA A 67 5.52 -1.82 -11.03
CA ALA A 67 4.28 -2.59 -11.02
C ALA A 67 3.14 -1.83 -11.75
N GLU A 68 3.01 -0.54 -11.52
CA GLU A 68 2.04 0.29 -12.25
C GLU A 68 2.36 0.36 -13.75
N ASP A 69 3.63 0.58 -14.11
CA ASP A 69 4.09 0.64 -15.50
C ASP A 69 3.82 -0.66 -16.26
N ILE A 70 4.13 -1.83 -15.68
CA ILE A 70 3.89 -3.10 -16.36
C ILE A 70 2.40 -3.37 -16.54
N LEU A 71 1.56 -3.00 -15.56
CA LEU A 71 0.10 -3.12 -15.66
C LEU A 71 -0.45 -2.22 -16.77
N MET A 72 -0.05 -0.94 -16.79
CA MET A 72 -0.48 -0.01 -17.84
C MET A 72 -0.05 -0.47 -19.23
N ARG A 73 1.23 -0.84 -19.42
CA ARG A 73 1.72 -1.34 -20.72
C ARG A 73 0.95 -2.58 -21.16
N THR A 74 0.62 -3.48 -20.23
CA THR A 74 -0.07 -4.72 -20.55
C THR A 74 -1.54 -4.47 -20.92
N ILE A 75 -2.25 -3.65 -20.14
CA ILE A 75 -3.65 -3.29 -20.45
C ILE A 75 -3.71 -2.51 -21.78
N ASN A 76 -2.81 -1.55 -21.99
CA ASN A 76 -2.78 -0.71 -23.18
C ASN A 76 -2.38 -1.45 -24.46
N ALA A 77 -1.82 -2.66 -24.33
CA ALA A 77 -1.53 -3.55 -25.45
C ALA A 77 -2.76 -4.34 -25.93
N THR A 78 -3.87 -4.34 -25.18
CA THR A 78 -5.15 -4.91 -25.63
C THR A 78 -5.82 -3.97 -26.64
N ASP A 79 -6.67 -4.50 -27.52
CA ASP A 79 -7.30 -3.68 -28.57
C ASP A 79 -8.44 -2.79 -28.02
N ASP A 80 -9.04 -3.17 -26.90
CA ASP A 80 -10.31 -2.64 -26.42
C ASP A 80 -10.24 -1.85 -25.11
N LEU A 81 -9.10 -1.87 -24.40
CA LEU A 81 -8.94 -1.22 -23.11
C LEU A 81 -7.76 -0.23 -23.09
N HIS A 82 -7.84 0.75 -22.20
CA HIS A 82 -6.76 1.68 -21.90
C HIS A 82 -6.72 2.01 -20.41
N ALA A 83 -5.55 1.89 -19.78
CA ALA A 83 -5.25 2.30 -18.43
C ALA A 83 -4.59 3.69 -18.40
N VAL A 84 -5.10 4.56 -17.53
CA VAL A 84 -4.65 5.94 -17.33
C VAL A 84 -4.16 6.10 -15.89
N PRO A 85 -2.97 6.70 -15.66
CA PRO A 85 -2.53 7.13 -14.33
C PRO A 85 -3.55 8.06 -13.68
N TYR A 86 -3.86 7.84 -12.41
CA TYR A 86 -4.82 8.62 -11.66
C TYR A 86 -4.26 9.12 -10.33
N GLY A 87 -3.73 8.20 -9.53
CA GLY A 87 -3.18 8.50 -8.22
C GLY A 87 -1.87 9.29 -8.25
N PRO A 88 -1.50 9.93 -7.14
CA PRO A 88 -0.28 10.74 -7.05
C PRO A 88 1.00 9.92 -7.26
N SER A 89 1.02 8.65 -6.86
CA SER A 89 2.11 7.70 -7.12
C SER A 89 2.37 7.57 -8.62
N SER A 90 1.29 7.57 -9.42
CA SER A 90 1.30 7.10 -10.79
C SER A 90 1.96 8.01 -11.81
N VAL A 91 2.20 9.25 -11.41
CA VAL A 91 2.88 10.25 -12.24
C VAL A 91 4.02 10.93 -11.50
N ALA A 92 4.35 10.47 -10.29
CA ALA A 92 5.46 10.99 -9.53
C ALA A 92 6.79 10.79 -10.30
N PRO A 93 7.68 11.81 -10.32
CA PRO A 93 8.97 11.74 -10.98
C PRO A 93 9.86 10.60 -10.46
N SER A 94 10.72 10.07 -11.34
CA SER A 94 11.72 9.07 -10.96
C SER A 94 12.95 9.68 -10.30
N ASP A 95 13.25 10.95 -10.58
CA ASP A 95 14.31 11.67 -9.88
C ASP A 95 13.85 11.98 -8.44
N PRO A 96 14.62 11.60 -7.41
CA PRO A 96 14.24 11.76 -6.02
C PRO A 96 14.03 13.21 -5.57
N LEU A 97 14.82 14.16 -6.12
CA LEU A 97 14.68 15.57 -5.76
C LEU A 97 13.40 16.14 -6.39
N GLU A 98 13.11 15.75 -7.62
CA GLU A 98 11.84 16.11 -8.27
C GLU A 98 10.65 15.44 -7.58
N MET A 99 10.79 14.19 -7.14
CA MET A 99 9.78 13.46 -6.38
C MET A 99 9.48 14.13 -5.05
N GLU A 100 10.51 14.58 -4.32
CA GLU A 100 10.33 15.34 -3.09
C GLU A 100 9.48 16.59 -3.33
N ARG A 101 9.89 17.41 -4.31
CA ARG A 101 9.16 18.64 -4.67
C ARG A 101 7.74 18.35 -5.12
N TYR A 102 7.55 17.26 -5.86
CA TYR A 102 6.25 16.81 -6.32
C TYR A 102 5.31 16.52 -5.15
N PHE A 103 5.77 15.75 -4.17
CA PHE A 103 4.92 15.44 -3.02
C PHE A 103 4.76 16.61 -2.05
N GLU A 104 5.77 17.48 -1.89
CA GLU A 104 5.57 18.72 -1.13
C GLU A 104 4.49 19.61 -1.77
N ARG A 105 4.47 19.68 -3.10
CA ARG A 105 3.41 20.36 -3.84
C ARG A 105 2.07 19.67 -3.60
N PHE A 106 2.04 18.34 -3.55
CA PHE A 106 0.83 17.54 -3.36
C PHE A 106 0.25 17.78 -1.96
N ASP A 107 1.09 17.71 -0.93
CA ASP A 107 0.72 17.97 0.46
C ASP A 107 0.19 19.42 0.63
N LYS A 108 0.77 20.39 -0.07
CA LYS A 108 0.31 21.80 -0.08
C LYS A 108 -0.96 22.03 -0.87
N ALA A 109 -1.21 21.27 -1.93
CA ALA A 109 -2.44 21.35 -2.72
C ALA A 109 -3.66 20.94 -1.89
N GLY A 110 -3.45 20.20 -0.79
CA GLY A 110 -4.51 19.80 0.11
C GLY A 110 -5.53 18.89 -0.57
N THR A 111 -5.10 18.13 -1.60
CA THR A 111 -5.94 17.17 -2.31
C THR A 111 -6.61 16.26 -1.28
N VAL A 112 -7.94 16.32 -1.22
CA VAL A 112 -8.72 15.72 -0.15
C VAL A 112 -9.01 14.26 -0.52
N GLY A 113 -8.41 13.33 0.22
CA GLY A 113 -8.75 11.91 0.18
C GLY A 113 -7.76 11.04 -0.59
N LYS A 114 -7.88 9.71 -0.38
CA LYS A 114 -7.12 8.70 -1.12
C LYS A 114 -7.75 8.53 -2.50
N GLN A 115 -6.89 8.39 -3.51
CA GLN A 115 -7.27 8.09 -4.89
C GLN A 115 -6.65 6.73 -5.27
N PRO A 116 -7.35 5.89 -6.05
CA PRO A 116 -6.75 4.72 -6.68
C PRO A 116 -5.60 5.13 -7.61
N ASP A 117 -4.67 4.22 -7.87
CA ASP A 117 -3.50 4.50 -8.71
C ASP A 117 -3.89 4.66 -10.19
N LEU A 118 -4.72 3.78 -10.74
CA LEU A 118 -5.09 3.79 -12.17
C LEU A 118 -6.60 3.81 -12.39
N LEU A 119 -7.02 4.31 -13.56
CA LEU A 119 -8.35 4.11 -14.12
C LEU A 119 -8.25 3.29 -15.40
N VAL A 120 -9.13 2.32 -15.59
CA VAL A 120 -9.23 1.54 -16.83
C VAL A 120 -10.50 1.93 -17.57
N LEU A 121 -10.37 2.24 -18.85
CA LEU A 121 -11.43 2.73 -19.72
C LEU A 121 -11.54 1.84 -20.98
N PRO A 122 -12.71 1.81 -21.63
CA PRO A 122 -12.82 1.41 -23.02
C PRO A 122 -11.90 2.27 -23.89
N ARG A 123 -11.25 1.66 -24.89
CA ARG A 123 -10.31 2.39 -25.76
C ARG A 123 -10.97 3.56 -26.49
N ASP A 124 -12.18 3.36 -27.00
CA ASP A 124 -12.92 4.41 -27.72
C ASP A 124 -13.23 5.61 -26.83
N ASP A 125 -13.59 5.36 -25.56
CA ASP A 125 -13.82 6.40 -24.56
C ASP A 125 -12.54 7.15 -24.19
N TYR A 126 -11.41 6.44 -24.08
CA TYR A 126 -10.10 7.06 -23.89
C TYR A 126 -9.75 7.99 -25.06
N GLU A 127 -9.89 7.53 -26.31
CA GLU A 127 -9.57 8.37 -27.48
C GLU A 127 -10.49 9.61 -27.57
N ALA A 128 -11.73 9.51 -27.10
CA ALA A 128 -12.66 10.64 -27.03
C ALA A 128 -12.21 11.73 -26.03
N ILE A 129 -11.60 11.35 -24.91
CA ILE A 129 -11.15 12.30 -23.87
C ILE A 129 -9.67 12.66 -23.97
N ARG A 130 -8.89 11.96 -24.79
CA ARG A 130 -7.45 12.15 -24.94
C ARG A 130 -7.04 13.60 -25.16
N PRO A 131 -7.70 14.42 -26.01
CA PRO A 131 -7.31 15.83 -26.17
C PRO A 131 -7.39 16.63 -24.86
N GLN A 132 -8.39 16.35 -24.01
CA GLN A 132 -8.54 17.01 -22.71
C GLN A 132 -7.48 16.53 -21.71
N LEU A 133 -7.15 15.23 -21.74
CA LEU A 133 -6.05 14.68 -20.94
C LEU A 133 -4.70 15.26 -21.35
N ASP A 134 -4.45 15.43 -22.64
CA ASP A 134 -3.21 16.02 -23.17
C ASP A 134 -3.10 17.51 -22.79
N GLU A 135 -4.21 18.25 -22.75
CA GLU A 135 -4.25 19.65 -22.31
C GLU A 135 -3.91 19.81 -20.81
N ILE A 136 -4.47 18.95 -19.95
CA ILE A 136 -4.16 18.94 -18.52
C ILE A 136 -2.72 18.44 -18.29
N GLY A 137 -2.33 17.41 -19.03
CA GLY A 137 -1.09 16.66 -18.84
C GLY A 137 -1.19 15.68 -17.68
N LEU A 138 -0.82 14.41 -17.90
CA LEU A 138 -0.95 13.34 -16.90
C LEU A 138 -0.28 13.70 -15.55
N ALA A 139 0.90 14.33 -15.59
CA ALA A 139 1.62 14.76 -14.39
C ALA A 139 0.88 15.78 -13.52
N ASN A 140 -0.15 16.44 -14.06
CA ASN A 140 -0.97 17.39 -13.33
C ASN A 140 -2.26 16.77 -12.75
N LEU A 141 -2.67 15.57 -13.17
CA LEU A 141 -3.93 14.95 -12.73
C LEU A 141 -4.07 14.90 -11.20
N PRO A 142 -3.05 14.54 -10.41
CA PRO A 142 -3.18 14.49 -8.94
C PRO A 142 -3.33 15.86 -8.27
N PHE A 143 -3.05 16.94 -9.00
CA PHE A 143 -3.24 18.32 -8.56
C PHE A 143 -4.50 18.97 -9.13
N THR A 144 -5.16 18.32 -10.10
CA THR A 144 -6.40 18.79 -10.68
C THR A 144 -7.54 18.51 -9.70
N PRO A 145 -8.41 19.49 -9.39
CA PRO A 145 -9.55 19.26 -8.52
C PRO A 145 -10.41 18.10 -9.00
N GLU A 146 -10.81 17.24 -8.06
CA GLU A 146 -11.57 16.04 -8.36
C GLU A 146 -12.82 16.34 -9.19
N ALA A 147 -13.55 17.42 -8.91
CA ALA A 147 -14.73 17.84 -9.68
C ALA A 147 -14.45 18.10 -11.18
N GLU A 148 -13.23 18.48 -11.56
CA GLU A 148 -12.84 18.73 -12.95
C GLU A 148 -12.46 17.44 -13.69
N LEU A 149 -12.19 16.35 -12.97
CA LEU A 149 -11.82 15.05 -13.55
C LEU A 149 -13.03 14.13 -13.81
N ASP A 150 -14.25 14.65 -13.74
CA ASP A 150 -15.48 13.88 -13.99
C ASP A 150 -15.51 13.29 -15.40
N PHE A 151 -15.02 14.03 -16.41
CA PHE A 151 -14.93 13.54 -17.78
C PHE A 151 -14.07 12.27 -17.91
N LEU A 152 -13.08 12.10 -17.03
CA LEU A 152 -12.21 10.93 -17.00
C LEU A 152 -12.87 9.79 -16.19
N ARG A 153 -13.28 10.08 -14.95
CA ARG A 153 -13.86 9.06 -14.06
C ARG A 153 -15.17 8.46 -14.56
N SER A 154 -16.05 9.27 -15.14
CA SER A 154 -17.35 8.81 -15.63
C SER A 154 -17.27 7.79 -16.78
N ARG A 155 -16.09 7.63 -17.38
CA ARG A 155 -15.79 6.65 -18.44
C ARG A 155 -14.96 5.46 -17.97
N ALA A 156 -14.53 5.44 -16.70
CA ALA A 156 -13.79 4.33 -16.14
C ALA A 156 -14.72 3.15 -15.86
N ILE A 157 -14.36 1.96 -16.34
CA ILE A 157 -15.07 0.71 -16.03
C ILE A 157 -14.64 0.14 -14.68
N ILE A 158 -13.38 0.39 -14.30
CA ILE A 158 -12.81 0.09 -12.99
C ILE A 158 -11.75 1.13 -12.63
N ALA A 159 -11.50 1.26 -11.34
CA ALA A 159 -10.31 1.88 -10.79
C ALA A 159 -9.40 0.79 -10.19
N VAL A 160 -8.10 1.05 -10.10
CA VAL A 160 -7.12 0.05 -9.66
C VAL A 160 -6.22 0.66 -8.58
N GLU A 161 -6.16 0.00 -7.42
CA GLU A 161 -5.08 0.18 -6.45
C GLU A 161 -3.99 -0.85 -6.76
N VAL A 162 -2.76 -0.39 -6.95
CA VAL A 162 -1.65 -1.26 -7.32
C VAL A 162 -0.77 -1.53 -6.11
N GLU A 163 -0.59 -2.81 -5.82
CA GLU A 163 0.31 -3.31 -4.79
C GLU A 163 1.36 -4.24 -5.42
N ASN A 164 2.48 -4.44 -4.74
CA ASN A 164 3.59 -5.21 -5.31
C ASN A 164 4.33 -6.07 -4.28
N SER A 165 5.00 -7.12 -4.80
CA SER A 165 5.85 -8.02 -4.03
C SER A 165 7.08 -8.45 -4.83
N LEU A 166 8.22 -8.60 -4.14
CA LEU A 166 9.45 -9.15 -4.73
C LEU A 166 9.56 -10.67 -4.68
N TRP A 167 8.49 -11.36 -4.28
CA TRP A 167 8.49 -12.82 -4.29
C TRP A 167 8.32 -13.33 -5.72
N VAL A 168 9.05 -14.38 -6.06
CA VAL A 168 8.67 -15.30 -7.13
C VAL A 168 7.53 -16.15 -6.56
N ALA A 169 6.31 -15.81 -6.95
CA ALA A 169 5.06 -16.34 -6.42
C ALA A 169 5.03 -17.87 -6.46
N HIS A 170 5.34 -18.47 -7.62
CA HIS A 170 5.27 -19.92 -7.78
C HIS A 170 6.36 -20.68 -7.01
N GLU A 171 7.45 -20.00 -6.60
CA GLU A 171 8.53 -20.58 -5.79
C GLU A 171 8.31 -20.39 -4.29
N MET A 172 7.24 -19.68 -3.88
CA MET A 172 6.95 -19.50 -2.47
C MET A 172 6.73 -20.87 -1.79
N PRO A 173 7.31 -21.11 -0.59
CA PRO A 173 7.37 -22.44 0.01
C PRO A 173 6.05 -23.19 0.13
N ASP A 174 4.94 -22.49 0.30
CA ASP A 174 3.61 -23.08 0.49
C ASP A 174 2.68 -22.89 -0.72
N TYR A 175 3.19 -22.41 -1.86
CA TYR A 175 2.43 -22.26 -3.10
C TYR A 175 1.80 -23.59 -3.52
N GLY A 176 0.52 -23.54 -3.92
CA GLY A 176 -0.25 -24.70 -4.34
C GLY A 176 -0.68 -25.64 -3.21
N LYS A 177 -0.27 -25.41 -1.95
CA LYS A 177 -0.56 -26.28 -0.80
C LYS A 177 -1.84 -25.91 -0.03
N GLY A 178 -2.68 -25.07 -0.62
CA GLY A 178 -3.93 -24.63 0.00
C GLY A 178 -4.89 -25.79 0.22
N VAL A 179 -5.60 -25.76 1.34
CA VAL A 179 -6.66 -26.72 1.68
C VAL A 179 -7.99 -25.99 1.77
N ALA A 180 -9.11 -26.69 1.63
CA ALA A 180 -10.43 -26.06 1.75
C ALA A 180 -10.55 -25.34 3.10
N LEU A 181 -11.18 -24.16 3.11
CA LEU A 181 -11.34 -23.37 4.34
C LEU A 181 -12.02 -24.16 5.46
N ILE A 182 -13.02 -24.98 5.11
CA ILE A 182 -13.73 -25.83 6.07
C ILE A 182 -12.82 -26.91 6.68
N GLU A 183 -11.93 -27.49 5.89
CA GLU A 183 -10.93 -28.46 6.37
C GLU A 183 -9.91 -27.79 7.27
N LEU A 184 -9.52 -26.56 6.95
CA LEU A 184 -8.61 -25.77 7.76
C LEU A 184 -9.21 -25.44 9.13
N ALA A 185 -10.52 -25.15 9.18
CA ALA A 185 -11.27 -24.84 10.39
C ALA A 185 -11.35 -26.03 11.39
N VAL A 186 -11.40 -27.26 10.89
CA VAL A 186 -11.46 -28.46 11.74
C VAL A 186 -10.09 -29.04 12.10
N LYS A 187 -8.99 -28.49 11.57
CA LYS A 187 -7.65 -28.99 11.89
C LYS A 187 -7.32 -28.78 13.38
N PRO A 188 -6.84 -29.81 14.09
CA PRO A 188 -6.51 -29.68 15.50
C PRO A 188 -5.35 -28.70 15.70
N ARG A 189 -5.56 -27.68 16.53
CA ARG A 189 -4.54 -26.69 16.90
C ARG A 189 -4.34 -26.64 18.40
N ARG A 190 -3.10 -26.37 18.82
CA ARG A 190 -2.75 -26.15 20.22
C ARG A 190 -2.33 -24.70 20.40
N PHE A 191 -3.07 -23.96 21.20
CA PHE A 191 -2.74 -22.60 21.60
C PHE A 191 -2.34 -22.60 23.07
N ARG A 192 -1.31 -21.81 23.41
CA ARG A 192 -0.87 -21.66 24.82
C ARG A 192 -1.65 -20.59 25.58
N LYS A 193 -2.23 -19.62 24.86
CA LYS A 193 -2.86 -18.44 25.47
C LYS A 193 -4.37 -18.42 25.20
N PRO A 194 -5.23 -18.13 26.20
CA PRO A 194 -6.69 -18.16 26.06
C PRO A 194 -7.22 -17.25 24.95
N GLU A 195 -6.65 -16.07 24.78
CA GLU A 195 -7.07 -15.11 23.74
C GLU A 195 -6.87 -15.65 22.32
N LYS A 196 -5.86 -16.50 22.11
CA LYS A 196 -5.63 -17.17 20.83
C LYS A 196 -6.62 -18.31 20.58
N ILE A 197 -7.09 -18.96 21.64
CA ILE A 197 -8.13 -19.99 21.56
C ILE A 197 -9.44 -19.33 21.12
N ALA A 198 -9.87 -18.29 21.85
CA ALA A 198 -11.10 -17.56 21.54
C ALA A 198 -11.07 -16.98 20.11
N ARG A 199 -9.96 -16.33 19.72
CA ARG A 199 -9.79 -15.81 18.36
C ARG A 199 -9.88 -16.90 17.29
N TRP A 200 -9.35 -18.09 17.55
CA TRP A 200 -9.45 -19.23 16.63
C TRP A 200 -10.87 -19.79 16.55
N GLU A 201 -11.56 -19.95 17.68
CA GLU A 201 -12.95 -20.41 17.73
C GLU A 201 -13.88 -19.47 16.96
N THR A 202 -13.75 -18.15 17.17
CA THR A 202 -14.49 -17.15 16.40
C THR A 202 -14.18 -17.24 14.90
N TRP A 203 -12.90 -17.41 14.53
CA TRP A 203 -12.52 -17.58 13.13
C TRP A 203 -13.15 -18.84 12.50
N VAL A 204 -13.20 -19.96 13.24
CA VAL A 204 -13.84 -21.20 12.80
C VAL A 204 -15.33 -20.99 12.54
N GLU A 205 -16.05 -20.33 13.45
CA GLU A 205 -17.47 -20.02 13.29
C GLU A 205 -17.73 -19.12 12.07
N ASN A 206 -16.90 -18.10 11.88
CA ASN A 206 -16.96 -17.19 10.74
C ASN A 206 -16.74 -17.94 9.41
N VAL A 207 -15.70 -18.77 9.33
CA VAL A 207 -15.41 -19.58 8.14
C VAL A 207 -16.55 -20.54 7.82
N GLN A 208 -17.10 -21.23 8.82
CA GLN A 208 -18.23 -22.15 8.63
C GLN A 208 -19.45 -21.40 8.08
N ARG A 209 -19.77 -20.24 8.64
CA ARG A 209 -20.88 -19.39 8.21
C ARG A 209 -20.68 -18.84 6.79
N PHE A 210 -19.46 -18.44 6.45
CA PHE A 210 -19.14 -17.92 5.13
C PHE A 210 -19.20 -19.01 4.06
N CYS A 211 -18.63 -20.19 4.33
CA CYS A 211 -18.65 -21.32 3.40
C CYS A 211 -20.07 -21.85 3.16
N SER A 212 -20.95 -21.82 4.17
CA SER A 212 -22.33 -22.34 4.04
C SER A 212 -23.24 -21.49 3.15
N GLN A 213 -22.81 -20.30 2.72
CA GLN A 213 -23.62 -19.40 1.90
C GLN A 213 -23.67 -19.82 0.42
N SER A 214 -22.69 -20.58 -0.08
CA SER A 214 -22.73 -21.12 -1.45
C SER A 214 -21.72 -22.26 -1.67
N GLU A 215 -22.04 -23.16 -2.60
CA GLU A 215 -21.13 -24.26 -3.00
C GLU A 215 -19.79 -23.74 -3.56
N ALA A 216 -19.78 -22.55 -4.19
CA ALA A 216 -18.55 -21.93 -4.66
C ALA A 216 -17.60 -21.58 -3.50
N ARG A 217 -18.13 -21.10 -2.37
CA ARG A 217 -17.34 -20.74 -1.19
C ARG A 217 -16.76 -21.96 -0.48
N GLU A 218 -17.43 -23.11 -0.53
CA GLU A 218 -16.90 -24.37 0.02
C GLU A 218 -15.61 -24.85 -0.68
N ARG A 219 -15.44 -24.48 -1.96
CA ARG A 219 -14.26 -24.84 -2.77
C ARG A 219 -13.08 -23.89 -2.55
N LEU A 220 -13.29 -22.78 -1.85
CA LEU A 220 -12.23 -21.82 -1.57
C LEU A 220 -11.18 -22.43 -0.65
N LYS A 221 -9.92 -22.18 -1.02
CA LYS A 221 -8.77 -22.70 -0.30
C LYS A 221 -8.14 -21.60 0.53
N GLY A 222 -7.68 -21.96 1.72
CA GLY A 222 -6.95 -21.07 2.62
C GLY A 222 -5.69 -21.72 3.17
N PHE A 223 -5.00 -20.93 3.99
CA PHE A 223 -3.72 -21.30 4.57
C PHE A 223 -3.66 -20.95 6.05
N LEU A 224 -2.68 -21.51 6.76
CA LEU A 224 -2.38 -21.02 8.11
C LEU A 224 -1.64 -19.68 8.04
N GLU A 225 -1.79 -18.86 9.08
CA GLU A 225 -1.13 -17.54 9.22
C GLU A 225 0.39 -17.59 9.01
N THR A 226 1.03 -18.72 9.29
CA THR A 226 2.49 -18.89 9.14
C THR A 226 2.92 -19.23 7.71
N ALA A 227 1.99 -19.58 6.83
CA ALA A 227 2.30 -20.02 5.47
C ALA A 227 2.97 -18.91 4.66
N LYS A 228 3.92 -19.30 3.81
CA LYS A 228 4.60 -18.42 2.87
C LYS A 228 4.01 -18.64 1.49
N VAL A 229 3.02 -17.83 1.16
CA VAL A 229 2.25 -17.87 -0.10
C VAL A 229 2.04 -16.46 -0.65
N PRO A 230 1.73 -16.33 -1.95
CA PRO A 230 1.33 -15.05 -2.50
C PRO A 230 0.07 -14.53 -1.81
N THR A 231 0.08 -13.25 -1.47
CA THR A 231 -1.03 -12.57 -0.81
C THR A 231 -1.30 -11.23 -1.47
N VAL A 232 -2.56 -10.94 -1.78
CA VAL A 232 -3.00 -9.57 -2.06
C VAL A 232 -3.07 -8.83 -0.73
N ILE A 233 -2.23 -7.82 -0.56
CA ILE A 233 -2.11 -7.05 0.67
C ILE A 233 -2.95 -5.78 0.57
N ILE A 234 -3.72 -5.47 1.61
CA ILE A 234 -4.43 -4.18 1.75
C ILE A 234 -4.09 -3.60 3.11
N LYS A 235 -3.81 -2.30 3.18
CA LYS A 235 -3.55 -1.60 4.44
C LYS A 235 -4.87 -1.18 5.07
N ASP A 236 -5.01 -1.36 6.38
CA ASP A 236 -6.22 -1.00 7.12
C ASP A 236 -6.55 0.50 6.97
N GLU A 237 -5.51 1.35 6.94
CA GLU A 237 -5.61 2.80 6.73
C GLU A 237 -6.22 3.18 5.36
N ASP A 238 -6.18 2.27 4.38
CA ASP A 238 -6.62 2.50 3.01
C ASP A 238 -8.08 2.05 2.76
N LEU A 239 -8.63 1.16 3.59
CA LEU A 239 -9.95 0.54 3.36
C LEU A 239 -11.08 1.57 3.33
N VAL A 240 -11.22 2.38 4.37
CA VAL A 240 -12.30 3.38 4.47
C VAL A 240 -12.16 4.44 3.38
N PRO A 241 -10.99 5.09 3.18
CA PRO A 241 -10.84 6.06 2.11
C PRO A 241 -11.14 5.52 0.71
N LEU A 242 -10.73 4.28 0.39
CA LEU A 242 -11.03 3.68 -0.91
C LEU A 242 -12.51 3.32 -1.04
N THR A 243 -13.15 2.83 0.02
CA THR A 243 -14.59 2.52 0.01
C THR A 243 -15.43 3.79 -0.16
N ASP A 244 -15.04 4.88 0.50
CA ASP A 244 -15.66 6.19 0.34
C ASP A 244 -15.51 6.69 -1.10
N TRP A 245 -14.32 6.54 -1.70
CA TRP A 245 -14.08 6.88 -3.10
C TRP A 245 -14.94 6.05 -4.05
N GLU A 246 -14.95 4.72 -3.90
CA GLU A 246 -15.75 3.78 -4.71
C GLU A 246 -17.24 4.14 -4.65
N THR A 247 -17.75 4.42 -3.46
CA THR A 247 -19.16 4.80 -3.24
C THR A 247 -19.48 6.17 -3.83
N THR A 248 -18.57 7.14 -3.69
CA THR A 248 -18.77 8.52 -4.16
C THR A 248 -18.84 8.59 -5.67
N TYR A 249 -17.96 7.87 -6.37
CA TYR A 249 -17.85 7.95 -7.83
C TYR A 249 -18.55 6.79 -8.55
N ASN A 250 -19.00 5.78 -7.82
CA ASN A 250 -19.64 4.59 -8.36
C ASN A 250 -18.79 3.91 -9.45
N VAL A 251 -17.47 3.91 -9.24
CA VAL A 251 -16.49 3.21 -10.07
C VAL A 251 -15.87 2.11 -9.21
N PRO A 252 -16.04 0.83 -9.55
CA PRO A 252 -15.56 -0.28 -8.73
C PRO A 252 -14.03 -0.30 -8.68
N ILE A 253 -13.48 -0.52 -7.48
CA ILE A 253 -12.04 -0.60 -7.23
C ILE A 253 -11.59 -2.06 -7.24
N PHE A 254 -10.50 -2.31 -7.94
CA PHE A 254 -9.82 -3.60 -7.96
C PHE A 254 -8.42 -3.43 -7.36
N ILE A 255 -8.00 -4.34 -6.48
CA ILE A 255 -6.65 -4.36 -5.94
C ILE A 255 -5.84 -5.31 -6.80
N PHE A 256 -4.87 -4.78 -7.54
CA PHE A 256 -3.96 -5.56 -8.38
C PHE A 256 -2.63 -5.73 -7.63
N HIS A 257 -2.24 -6.97 -7.36
CA HIS A 257 -0.99 -7.27 -6.69
C HIS A 257 -0.02 -7.98 -7.62
N VAL A 258 1.07 -7.30 -7.95
CA VAL A 258 2.10 -7.78 -8.89
C VAL A 258 3.25 -8.42 -8.14
N PHE A 259 3.50 -9.70 -8.43
CA PHE A 259 4.69 -10.45 -8.00
C PHE A 259 5.75 -10.44 -9.10
N TYR A 260 6.90 -11.06 -8.86
CA TYR A 260 8.00 -11.07 -9.83
C TYR A 260 7.66 -11.82 -11.13
N ASP A 261 6.81 -12.84 -11.04
CA ASP A 261 6.48 -13.85 -12.06
C ASP A 261 4.96 -13.95 -12.31
N GLU A 262 4.12 -13.64 -11.32
CA GLU A 262 2.67 -13.73 -11.40
C GLU A 262 2.00 -12.43 -10.90
N ALA A 263 0.71 -12.28 -11.17
CA ALA A 263 -0.09 -11.23 -10.56
C ALA A 263 -1.49 -11.74 -10.23
N TYR A 264 -2.10 -11.14 -9.21
CA TYR A 264 -3.42 -11.50 -8.69
C TYR A 264 -4.29 -10.28 -8.50
N TYR A 265 -5.61 -10.44 -8.59
CA TYR A 265 -6.56 -9.38 -8.31
C TYR A 265 -7.74 -9.82 -7.45
N ILE A 266 -8.32 -8.86 -6.74
CA ILE A 266 -9.60 -8.99 -6.03
C ILE A 266 -10.33 -7.65 -6.08
N SER A 267 -11.66 -7.66 -6.16
CA SER A 267 -12.44 -6.42 -6.01
C SER A 267 -12.34 -5.91 -4.56
N LEU A 268 -12.42 -4.59 -4.36
CA LEU A 268 -12.44 -4.01 -3.02
C LEU A 268 -13.64 -4.53 -2.22
N GLN A 269 -14.79 -4.69 -2.87
CA GLN A 269 -15.98 -5.26 -2.26
C GLN A 269 -15.76 -6.69 -1.74
N ASP A 270 -15.19 -7.59 -2.55
CA ASP A 270 -14.91 -8.97 -2.13
C ASP A 270 -13.84 -9.00 -1.03
N ALA A 271 -12.84 -8.13 -1.11
CA ALA A 271 -11.82 -7.99 -0.08
C ALA A 271 -12.44 -7.55 1.26
N CYS A 272 -13.31 -6.53 1.24
CA CYS A 272 -14.05 -6.07 2.41
C CYS A 272 -14.93 -7.19 2.98
N GLU A 273 -15.63 -7.96 2.13
CA GLU A 273 -16.44 -9.09 2.60
C GLU A 273 -15.60 -10.15 3.34
N LEU A 274 -14.42 -10.50 2.82
CA LEU A 274 -13.51 -11.45 3.47
C LEU A 274 -12.96 -10.92 4.81
N ILE A 275 -12.74 -9.61 4.90
CA ILE A 275 -12.22 -8.94 6.10
C ILE A 275 -13.30 -8.80 7.17
N GLU A 276 -14.45 -8.23 6.82
CA GLU A 276 -15.61 -8.02 7.71
C GLU A 276 -16.24 -9.34 8.14
N GLY A 277 -16.27 -10.32 7.24
CA GLY A 277 -16.67 -11.69 7.55
C GLY A 277 -15.70 -12.39 8.51
N GLY A 278 -14.50 -11.83 8.73
CA GLY A 278 -13.49 -12.36 9.63
C GLY A 278 -12.78 -13.60 9.09
N ILE A 279 -12.74 -13.78 7.77
CA ILE A 279 -12.05 -14.89 7.08
C ILE A 279 -10.57 -14.53 6.99
N ILE A 280 -10.28 -13.28 6.63
CA ILE A 280 -8.95 -12.69 6.68
C ILE A 280 -8.84 -11.79 7.90
N LEU A 281 -7.86 -12.09 8.76
CA LEU A 281 -7.66 -11.38 10.02
C LEU A 281 -6.53 -10.35 9.87
N PRO A 282 -6.58 -9.24 10.63
CA PRO A 282 -5.55 -8.23 10.59
C PRO A 282 -4.22 -8.78 11.10
N THR A 283 -3.14 -8.34 10.46
CA THR A 283 -1.75 -8.59 10.84
C THR A 283 -1.09 -7.25 11.15
N GLU A 284 -0.48 -7.14 12.32
CA GLU A 284 0.33 -5.98 12.67
C GLU A 284 1.72 -6.12 12.05
N GLN A 285 2.11 -5.13 11.25
CA GLN A 285 3.43 -5.04 10.65
C GLN A 285 4.19 -3.86 11.27
N THR A 286 5.34 -4.18 11.86
CA THR A 286 6.25 -3.19 12.44
C THR A 286 7.27 -2.75 11.40
N PHE A 287 7.39 -1.44 11.21
CA PHE A 287 8.41 -0.81 10.37
C PHE A 287 9.42 -0.11 11.24
N TYR A 288 10.68 -0.53 11.11
CA TYR A 288 11.81 0.06 11.79
C TYR A 288 12.46 1.09 10.88
N ALA A 289 12.46 2.35 11.29
CA ALA A 289 13.29 3.39 10.68
C ALA A 289 14.63 3.45 11.44
N PRO A 290 15.80 3.27 10.80
CA PRO A 290 17.08 3.45 11.46
C PRO A 290 17.19 4.85 12.06
N GLY A 291 17.22 4.96 13.40
CA GLY A 291 17.26 6.24 14.11
C GLY A 291 15.94 7.02 14.15
N GLY A 292 14.83 6.44 13.65
CA GLY A 292 13.50 7.06 13.63
C GLY A 292 12.46 6.29 14.46
N PRO A 293 11.21 6.79 14.52
CA PRO A 293 10.14 6.13 15.26
C PRO A 293 9.82 4.75 14.65
N THR A 294 9.58 3.77 15.52
CA THR A 294 8.97 2.51 15.09
C THR A 294 7.51 2.79 14.78
N THR A 295 7.08 2.44 13.56
CA THR A 295 5.68 2.61 13.14
C THR A 295 5.02 1.24 13.02
N HIS A 296 3.74 1.20 13.33
CA HIS A 296 2.93 -0.01 13.28
C HIS A 296 1.84 0.23 12.25
N LYS A 297 1.68 -0.70 11.30
CA LYS A 297 0.55 -0.69 10.37
C LYS A 297 -0.23 -1.97 10.50
N LEU A 298 -1.55 -1.85 10.50
CA LEU A 298 -2.43 -3.00 10.34
C LEU A 298 -2.60 -3.27 8.85
N ILE A 299 -2.39 -4.52 8.45
CA ILE A 299 -2.55 -4.97 7.08
C ILE A 299 -3.35 -6.26 7.03
N TYR A 300 -4.06 -6.47 5.94
CA TYR A 300 -4.76 -7.70 5.61
C TYR A 300 -4.00 -8.41 4.51
N LYS A 301 -3.80 -9.73 4.66
CA LYS A 301 -3.08 -10.57 3.71
C LYS A 301 -4.05 -11.59 3.13
N ILE A 302 -4.72 -11.23 2.06
CA ILE A 302 -5.68 -12.10 1.38
C ILE A 302 -4.89 -13.13 0.58
N TRP A 303 -5.08 -14.42 0.85
CA TRP A 303 -4.37 -15.46 0.11
C TRP A 303 -4.75 -15.44 -1.36
N TYR A 304 -3.79 -15.69 -2.25
CA TYR A 304 -4.04 -15.70 -3.68
C TYR A 304 -5.14 -16.67 -4.14
N THR A 305 -5.40 -17.73 -3.37
CA THR A 305 -6.49 -18.70 -3.61
C THR A 305 -7.89 -18.16 -3.29
N LEU A 306 -7.99 -17.01 -2.63
CA LEU A 306 -9.22 -16.25 -2.42
C LEU A 306 -9.32 -15.06 -3.38
N ALA A 307 -8.30 -14.84 -4.19
CA ALA A 307 -8.24 -13.86 -5.25
C ALA A 307 -8.36 -14.56 -6.61
N GLN A 308 -8.28 -13.80 -7.70
CA GLN A 308 -8.29 -14.30 -9.06
C GLN A 308 -6.94 -14.06 -9.74
N PRO A 309 -6.53 -14.91 -10.70
CA PRO A 309 -5.30 -14.67 -11.47
C PRO A 309 -5.47 -13.40 -12.30
N LEU A 310 -4.52 -12.47 -12.22
CA LEU A 310 -4.49 -11.26 -13.05
C LEU A 310 -3.65 -11.47 -14.30
N GLY A 311 -2.50 -12.13 -14.17
CA GLY A 311 -1.60 -12.35 -15.29
C GLY A 311 -0.31 -13.05 -14.89
N THR A 312 0.51 -13.35 -15.89
CA THR A 312 1.81 -14.02 -15.72
C THR A 312 2.87 -13.25 -16.48
N MET A 313 4.06 -13.11 -15.89
CA MET A 313 5.21 -12.51 -16.55
C MET A 313 5.74 -13.44 -17.63
N THR A 314 5.74 -12.95 -18.87
CA THR A 314 6.27 -13.64 -20.05
C THR A 314 7.74 -13.32 -20.29
N HIS A 315 8.19 -12.16 -19.79
CA HIS A 315 9.59 -11.74 -19.80
C HIS A 315 9.93 -11.09 -18.47
N GLU A 316 11.05 -11.50 -17.89
CA GLU A 316 11.54 -11.00 -16.61
C GLU A 316 11.87 -9.49 -16.67
N PRO A 317 11.63 -8.75 -15.59
CA PRO A 317 12.11 -7.38 -15.47
C PRO A 317 13.64 -7.34 -15.27
N GLU A 318 14.27 -6.27 -15.77
CA GLU A 318 15.67 -6.00 -15.48
C GLU A 318 15.80 -5.32 -14.12
N MET A 319 16.75 -5.79 -13.31
CA MET A 319 17.13 -5.17 -12.04
C MET A 319 18.51 -4.54 -12.16
N SER A 320 18.58 -3.22 -12.00
CA SER A 320 19.84 -2.46 -12.04
C SER A 320 20.07 -1.68 -10.74
N ALA A 321 21.33 -1.54 -10.35
CA ALA A 321 21.69 -0.65 -9.24
C ALA A 321 21.69 0.80 -9.74
N LYS A 322 20.89 1.65 -9.11
CA LYS A 322 20.92 3.11 -9.29
C LYS A 322 21.30 3.78 -7.97
N PHE A 323 21.61 5.07 -8.01
CA PHE A 323 21.89 5.83 -6.81
C PHE A 323 21.47 7.28 -6.95
N VAL A 324 21.32 7.93 -5.79
CA VAL A 324 21.06 9.35 -5.65
C VAL A 324 22.24 9.95 -4.94
N LYS A 325 22.75 11.08 -5.42
CA LYS A 325 23.73 11.87 -4.68
C LYS A 325 23.01 13.09 -4.09
N ASP A 326 23.01 13.19 -2.76
CA ASP A 326 22.42 14.36 -2.10
C ASP A 326 23.31 15.61 -2.23
N LYS A 327 22.80 16.76 -1.76
CA LYS A 327 23.52 18.05 -1.78
C LYS A 327 24.82 18.05 -0.94
N ASN A 328 24.96 17.12 -0.01
CA ASN A 328 26.13 16.96 0.86
C ASN A 328 27.14 15.93 0.29
N GLY A 329 26.82 15.30 -0.83
CA GLY A 329 27.64 14.29 -1.48
C GLY A 329 27.46 12.86 -0.95
N HIS A 330 26.45 12.61 -0.11
CA HIS A 330 26.09 11.27 0.32
C HIS A 330 25.42 10.50 -0.82
N ILE A 331 25.80 9.24 -0.98
CA ILE A 331 25.28 8.34 -2.01
C ILE A 331 24.23 7.41 -1.39
N LEU A 332 23.01 7.45 -1.91
CA LEU A 332 21.91 6.57 -1.55
C LEU A 332 21.69 5.56 -2.70
N PRO A 333 22.27 4.35 -2.64
CA PRO A 333 22.06 3.33 -3.65
C PRO A 333 20.70 2.65 -3.48
N TYR A 334 20.05 2.25 -4.57
CA TYR A 334 18.81 1.48 -4.57
C TYR A 334 18.72 0.58 -5.81
N VAL A 335 17.94 -0.50 -5.72
CA VAL A 335 17.65 -1.37 -6.87
C VAL A 335 16.48 -0.78 -7.65
N HIS A 336 16.65 -0.63 -8.95
CA HIS A 336 15.68 -0.12 -9.89
C HIS A 336 15.21 -1.24 -10.83
N PHE A 337 13.89 -1.32 -11.01
CA PHE A 337 13.23 -2.28 -11.89
C PHE A 337 12.81 -1.58 -13.17
N SER A 338 13.03 -2.23 -14.31
CA SER A 338 12.62 -1.71 -15.62
C SER A 338 12.29 -2.84 -16.60
N GLY A 339 11.42 -2.56 -17.57
CA GLY A 339 11.06 -3.54 -18.58
C GLY A 339 10.18 -4.66 -18.04
N GLY A 340 10.41 -5.88 -18.54
CA GLY A 340 9.50 -7.02 -18.35
C GLY A 340 8.26 -6.93 -19.24
N GLN A 341 7.57 -8.06 -19.38
CA GLN A 341 6.30 -8.17 -20.11
C GLN A 341 5.37 -9.12 -19.38
N MET A 342 4.11 -8.76 -19.24
CA MET A 342 3.06 -9.58 -18.65
C MET A 342 2.02 -9.94 -19.70
N ALA A 343 1.38 -11.10 -19.55
CA ALA A 343 0.16 -11.44 -20.25
C ALA A 343 -1.01 -11.50 -19.25
N LEU A 344 -2.12 -10.85 -19.56
CA LEU A 344 -3.33 -10.92 -18.73
C LEU A 344 -3.95 -12.31 -18.80
N SER A 345 -4.55 -12.74 -17.69
CA SER A 345 -5.33 -13.97 -17.62
C SER A 345 -6.64 -13.86 -18.41
N ALA A 346 -7.24 -15.00 -18.75
CA ALA A 346 -8.54 -15.00 -19.41
C ALA A 346 -9.65 -14.48 -18.47
N GLU A 347 -9.49 -14.72 -17.17
CA GLU A 347 -10.41 -14.34 -16.11
C GLU A 347 -10.56 -12.82 -16.01
N ILE A 348 -9.44 -12.07 -15.91
CA ILE A 348 -9.53 -10.60 -15.85
C ILE A 348 -10.01 -10.01 -17.17
N LEU A 349 -9.60 -10.57 -18.31
CA LEU A 349 -10.05 -10.08 -19.61
C LEU A 349 -11.57 -10.25 -19.77
N ALA A 350 -12.12 -11.39 -19.35
CA ALA A 350 -13.55 -11.62 -19.36
C ALA A 350 -14.28 -10.65 -18.40
N GLU A 351 -13.74 -10.45 -17.20
CA GLU A 351 -14.28 -9.53 -16.20
C GLU A 351 -14.34 -8.08 -16.73
N LEU A 352 -13.22 -7.55 -17.24
CA LEU A 352 -13.16 -6.20 -17.79
C LEU A 352 -14.07 -6.03 -19.02
N ARG A 353 -14.09 -7.03 -19.92
CA ARG A 353 -14.93 -6.98 -21.13
C ARG A 353 -16.42 -7.11 -20.86
N SER A 354 -16.79 -7.73 -19.75
CA SER A 354 -18.20 -7.79 -19.33
C SER A 354 -18.77 -6.43 -18.91
N ARG A 355 -17.89 -5.43 -18.73
CA ARG A 355 -18.20 -4.06 -18.30
C ARG A 355 -18.13 -3.02 -19.42
N LEU A 356 -17.81 -3.46 -20.65
CA LEU A 356 -17.77 -2.62 -21.86
C LEU A 356 -19.17 -2.27 -22.39
#